data_AF-A0A7X6I3F4-F1
#
_entry.id   AF-A0A7X6I3F4-F1
#
_cell.length_a   1.000
_cell.length_b   1.000
_cell.length_c   1.000
_cell.angle_alpha   90.00
_cell.angle_beta   90.00
_cell.angle_gamma   90.00
#
_symmetry.space_group_name_H-M   'P 1'
#
loop_
_entity.id
_entity.type
_entity.pdbx_description
1 polymer ?
#
loop_
_entity_poly.entity_id
_entity_poly.type
_entity_poly.pdbx_seq_one_letter_code
_entity_poly.pdbx_strand_id
1 'polypeptide(L)'
;MKFLQWLLIIGIATTIISLILALYFLFCFIKQNKIISKEVIRGNDKRKKAKKLLKHLKQKRQKNLNNTLLFFLLVILLGSGSFYISYYQATNLSDDDMANISDGFYYLSDIQDTLEGIKSKEIDKESSQQTINYVLTSLAGYSVKKANRLNTIEGQRVLNKYYNAMAELGLNISRKSINLFTDEGNVDECLSDLEKVQIYQRKTLDFFKIDSSALEAKK
;
A
#
# COMPACT_ATOMS: atom_id res chain seq x y z
N MET A 1 -1.26 7.71 4.74
CA MET A 1 -1.43 6.24 5.00
C MET A 1 -2.60 5.85 5.91
N LYS A 2 -2.64 6.26 7.19
CA LYS A 2 -3.62 5.75 8.18
C LYS A 2 -5.08 5.96 7.79
N PHE A 3 -5.43 7.12 7.22
CA PHE A 3 -6.81 7.42 6.83
C PHE A 3 -7.34 6.46 5.74
N LEU A 4 -6.57 6.25 4.68
CA LEU A 4 -6.96 5.39 3.56
C LEU A 4 -7.13 3.92 3.99
N GLN A 5 -6.29 3.47 4.93
CA GLN A 5 -6.39 2.13 5.53
C GLN A 5 -7.66 1.99 6.36
N TRP A 6 -7.96 2.95 7.25
CA TRP A 6 -9.20 2.94 8.03
C TRP A 6 -10.45 2.99 7.13
N LEU A 7 -10.42 3.81 6.08
CA LEU A 7 -11.51 3.92 5.12
C LEU A 7 -11.73 2.60 4.37
N LEU A 8 -10.66 1.90 3.99
CA LEU A 8 -10.73 0.57 3.38
C LEU A 8 -11.30 -0.49 4.34
N ILE A 9 -10.86 -0.51 5.60
CA ILE A 9 -11.37 -1.45 6.62
C ILE A 9 -12.89 -1.25 6.83
N ILE A 10 -13.31 0.01 7.00
CA ILE A 10 -14.73 0.35 7.17
C ILE A 10 -15.52 0.01 5.90
N GLY A 11 -14.98 0.30 4.72
CA GLY A 11 -15.59 -0.01 3.43
C GLY A 11 -15.83 -1.50 3.23
N ILE A 12 -14.83 -2.34 3.55
CA ILE A 12 -14.96 -3.80 3.46
C ILE A 12 -15.98 -4.32 4.48
N ALA A 13 -15.90 -3.86 5.74
CA ALA A 13 -16.82 -4.29 6.79
C ALA A 13 -18.28 -3.94 6.45
N THR A 14 -18.53 -2.71 5.98
CA THR A 14 -19.87 -2.26 5.57
C THR A 14 -20.37 -3.01 4.32
N THR A 15 -19.48 -3.35 3.39
CA THR A 15 -19.82 -4.20 2.23
C THR A 15 -20.27 -5.59 2.67
N ILE A 16 -19.55 -6.23 3.60
CA ILE A 16 -19.90 -7.56 4.14
C ILE A 16 -21.26 -7.52 4.85
N ILE A 17 -21.48 -6.53 5.73
CA ILE A 17 -22.76 -6.37 6.43
C ILE A 17 -23.91 -6.16 5.43
N SER A 18 -23.70 -5.30 4.41
CA SER A 18 -24.69 -5.05 3.37
C SER A 18 -25.01 -6.30 2.56
N LEU A 19 -24.00 -7.14 2.27
CA LEU A 19 -24.19 -8.40 1.57
C LEU A 19 -25.02 -9.39 2.39
N ILE A 20 -24.73 -9.53 3.68
CA ILE A 20 -25.50 -10.39 4.60
C ILE A 20 -26.96 -9.92 4.65
N LEU A 21 -27.20 -8.61 4.77
CA LEU A 21 -28.55 -8.05 4.78
C LEU A 21 -29.28 -8.27 3.44
N ALA A 22 -28.59 -8.08 2.30
CA ALA A 22 -29.16 -8.35 0.98
C ALA A 22 -29.62 -9.81 0.85
N LEU A 23 -28.79 -10.76 1.28
CA LEU A 23 -29.10 -12.20 1.29
C LEU A 23 -30.25 -12.52 2.24
N TYR A 24 -30.29 -11.91 3.43
CA TYR A 24 -31.38 -12.07 4.38
C TYR A 24 -32.73 -11.61 3.79
N PHE A 25 -32.79 -10.41 3.20
CA PHE A 25 -34.02 -9.91 2.57
C PHE A 25 -34.42 -10.73 1.34
N LEU A 26 -33.45 -11.24 0.58
CA LEU A 26 -33.70 -12.14 -0.55
C LEU A 26 -34.34 -13.45 -0.07
N PHE A 27 -33.82 -14.03 1.01
CA PHE A 27 -34.41 -15.23 1.61
C PHE A 27 -35.85 -14.95 2.10
N CYS A 28 -36.07 -13.83 2.78
CA CYS A 28 -37.41 -13.40 3.18
C CYS A 28 -38.34 -13.23 1.97
N PHE A 29 -37.87 -12.66 0.87
CA PHE A 29 -38.62 -12.52 -0.39
C PHE A 29 -39.04 -13.88 -0.95
N ILE A 30 -38.11 -14.85 -1.04
CA ILE A 30 -38.38 -16.21 -1.53
C ILE A 30 -39.42 -16.91 -0.64
N LYS A 31 -39.25 -16.83 0.70
CA LYS A 31 -40.20 -17.40 1.66
C LYS A 31 -41.59 -16.77 1.52
N GLN A 32 -41.67 -15.45 1.37
CA GLN A 32 -42.93 -14.73 1.18
C GLN A 32 -43.62 -15.15 -0.14
N ASN A 33 -42.86 -15.35 -1.21
CA ASN A 33 -43.40 -15.77 -2.50
C ASN A 33 -44.02 -17.18 -2.44
N LYS A 34 -43.36 -18.11 -1.72
CA LYS A 34 -43.90 -19.45 -1.44
C LYS A 34 -45.17 -19.42 -0.58
N ILE A 35 -45.28 -18.48 0.37
CA ILE A 35 -46.49 -18.33 1.19
C ILE A 35 -47.63 -17.74 0.35
N ILE A 36 -47.34 -16.71 -0.46
CA ILE A 36 -48.35 -16.08 -1.33
C ILE A 36 -48.90 -17.09 -2.33
N SER A 37 -48.08 -17.93 -2.96
CA SER A 37 -48.58 -18.93 -3.91
C SER A 37 -49.54 -19.93 -3.25
N LYS A 38 -49.23 -20.41 -2.04
CA LYS A 38 -50.12 -21.28 -1.25
C LYS A 38 -51.42 -20.58 -0.84
N GLU A 39 -51.35 -19.31 -0.46
CA GLU A 39 -52.51 -18.55 0.00
C GLU A 39 -53.41 -18.07 -1.14
N VAL A 40 -52.86 -17.84 -2.34
CA VAL A 40 -53.65 -17.59 -3.56
C VAL A 40 -54.51 -18.82 -3.90
N ILE A 41 -53.97 -20.03 -3.78
CA ILE A 41 -54.71 -21.28 -4.03
C ILE A 41 -55.85 -21.45 -3.01
N ARG A 42 -55.60 -21.18 -1.72
CA ARG A 42 -56.63 -21.25 -0.65
C ARG A 42 -57.67 -20.12 -0.69
N GLY A 43 -57.29 -18.95 -1.21
CA GLY A 43 -58.10 -17.74 -1.21
C GLY A 43 -59.25 -17.72 -2.22
N ASN A 44 -59.29 -18.65 -3.17
CA ASN A 44 -60.41 -18.80 -4.11
C ASN A 44 -61.71 -19.25 -3.40
N ASP A 45 -61.63 -19.83 -2.19
CA ASP A 45 -62.79 -20.36 -1.45
C ASP A 45 -63.36 -19.44 -0.34
N LYS A 46 -62.66 -18.39 0.15
CA LYS A 46 -63.12 -17.61 1.33
C LYS A 46 -62.92 -16.08 1.27
N ARG A 47 -63.99 -15.39 1.70
CA ARG A 47 -64.29 -13.96 2.05
C ARG A 47 -63.14 -12.93 2.21
N LYS A 48 -63.51 -11.64 2.12
CA LYS A 48 -62.75 -10.36 2.30
C LYS A 48 -61.47 -10.37 3.19
N LYS A 49 -61.39 -11.20 4.24
CA LYS A 49 -60.20 -11.34 5.11
C LYS A 49 -58.98 -11.93 4.36
N ALA A 50 -59.18 -12.91 3.47
CA ALA A 50 -58.10 -13.50 2.67
C ALA A 50 -57.50 -12.47 1.69
N LYS A 51 -58.34 -11.63 1.07
CA LYS A 51 -57.90 -10.52 0.21
C LYS A 51 -57.04 -9.49 0.96
N LYS A 52 -57.39 -9.14 2.20
CA LYS A 52 -56.58 -8.23 3.05
C LYS A 52 -55.22 -8.84 3.39
N LEU A 53 -55.18 -10.12 3.77
CA LEU A 53 -53.93 -10.83 4.09
C LEU A 53 -53.01 -10.94 2.85
N LEU A 54 -53.56 -11.29 1.68
CA LEU A 54 -52.82 -11.31 0.42
C LEU A 54 -52.25 -9.93 0.05
N LYS A 55 -53.02 -8.85 0.24
CA LYS A 55 -52.53 -7.48 0.02
C LYS A 55 -51.35 -7.16 0.94
N HIS A 56 -51.44 -7.50 2.23
CA HIS A 56 -50.37 -7.29 3.19
C HIS A 56 -49.11 -8.12 2.86
N LEU A 57 -49.27 -9.39 2.47
CA LEU A 57 -48.15 -10.24 2.05
C LEU A 57 -47.47 -9.71 0.78
N LYS A 58 -48.25 -9.22 -0.20
CA LYS A 58 -47.71 -8.58 -1.42
C LYS A 58 -46.93 -7.31 -1.10
N GLN A 59 -47.42 -6.46 -0.19
CA GLN A 59 -46.71 -5.27 0.27
C GLN A 59 -45.39 -5.62 0.97
N LYS A 60 -45.42 -6.62 1.87
CA LYS A 60 -44.20 -7.09 2.57
C LYS A 60 -43.19 -7.70 1.59
N ARG A 61 -43.66 -8.44 0.57
CA ARG A 61 -42.81 -8.94 -0.52
C ARG A 61 -42.14 -7.80 -1.27
N GLN A 62 -42.89 -6.77 -1.67
CA GLN A 62 -42.34 -5.62 -2.38
C GLN A 62 -41.31 -4.88 -1.53
N LYS A 63 -41.58 -4.70 -0.23
CA LYS A 63 -40.62 -4.09 0.69
C LYS A 63 -39.33 -4.90 0.80
N ASN A 64 -39.42 -6.23 0.90
CA ASN A 64 -38.24 -7.09 0.93
C ASN A 64 -37.46 -7.02 -0.39
N LEU A 65 -38.14 -6.98 -1.55
CA LEU A 65 -37.48 -6.81 -2.85
C LEU A 65 -36.74 -5.46 -2.94
N ASN A 66 -37.41 -4.36 -2.57
CA ASN A 66 -36.80 -3.03 -2.56
C ASN A 66 -35.58 -2.97 -1.62
N ASN A 67 -35.68 -3.58 -0.43
CA ASN A 67 -34.56 -3.68 0.50
C ASN A 67 -33.42 -4.53 -0.08
N THR A 68 -33.71 -5.67 -0.70
CA THR A 68 -32.69 -6.49 -1.39
C THR A 68 -31.98 -5.66 -2.44
N LEU A 69 -32.71 -4.96 -3.32
CA LEU A 69 -32.12 -4.10 -4.36
C LEU A 69 -31.26 -2.98 -3.76
N LEU A 70 -31.74 -2.32 -2.70
CA LEU A 70 -31.01 -1.27 -1.99
C LEU A 70 -29.68 -1.79 -1.43
N PHE A 71 -29.70 -2.89 -0.67
CA PHE A 71 -28.48 -3.44 -0.10
C PHE A 71 -27.54 -4.01 -1.16
N PHE A 72 -28.07 -4.56 -2.26
CA PHE A 72 -27.25 -5.00 -3.39
C PHE A 72 -26.55 -3.83 -4.08
N LEU A 73 -27.24 -2.70 -4.25
CA LEU A 73 -26.67 -1.48 -4.78
C LEU A 73 -25.57 -0.93 -3.85
N LEU A 74 -25.79 -0.96 -2.53
CA LEU A 74 -24.76 -0.60 -1.55
C LEU A 74 -23.53 -1.51 -1.63
N VAL A 75 -23.72 -2.83 -1.80
CA VAL A 75 -22.61 -3.77 -2.01
C VAL A 75 -21.81 -3.41 -3.25
N ILE A 76 -22.47 -3.08 -4.36
CA ILE A 76 -21.79 -2.69 -5.60
C ILE A 76 -21.00 -1.39 -5.40
N LEU A 77 -21.60 -0.36 -4.82
CA LEU A 77 -20.94 0.93 -4.62
C LEU A 77 -19.78 0.85 -3.62
N LEU A 78 -20.02 0.29 -2.44
CA LEU A 78 -19.00 0.19 -1.39
C LEU A 78 -17.93 -0.85 -1.74
N GLY A 79 -18.32 -1.95 -2.37
CA GLY A 79 -17.40 -2.99 -2.83
C GLY A 79 -16.47 -2.49 -3.93
N SER A 80 -17.02 -1.81 -4.95
CA SER A 80 -16.21 -1.21 -6.02
C SER A 80 -15.29 -0.11 -5.50
N GLY A 81 -15.78 0.76 -4.61
CA GLY A 81 -14.96 1.79 -3.96
C GLY A 81 -13.80 1.19 -3.15
N SER A 82 -14.09 0.18 -2.33
CA SER A 82 -13.07 -0.52 -1.53
C SER A 82 -12.05 -1.24 -2.42
N PHE A 83 -12.50 -1.86 -3.51
CA PHE A 83 -11.63 -2.50 -4.49
C PHE A 83 -10.70 -1.49 -5.17
N TYR A 84 -11.24 -0.33 -5.58
CA TYR A 84 -10.44 0.74 -6.17
C TYR A 84 -9.37 1.26 -5.21
N ILE A 85 -9.74 1.50 -3.95
CA ILE A 85 -8.77 1.94 -2.92
C ILE A 85 -7.70 0.89 -2.69
N SER A 86 -8.07 -0.38 -2.64
CA SER A 86 -7.13 -1.50 -2.50
C SER A 86 -6.15 -1.53 -3.68
N TYR A 87 -6.67 -1.42 -4.91
CA TYR A 87 -5.86 -1.37 -6.12
C TYR A 87 -4.90 -0.18 -6.12
N TYR A 88 -5.37 1.00 -5.71
CA TYR A 88 -4.55 2.20 -5.60
C TYR A 88 -3.42 2.02 -4.59
N GLN A 89 -3.70 1.52 -3.40
CA GLN A 89 -2.67 1.24 -2.37
C GLN A 89 -1.68 0.15 -2.81
N ALA A 90 -2.14 -0.80 -3.62
CA ALA A 90 -1.29 -1.87 -4.14
C ALA A 90 -0.31 -1.40 -5.20
N THR A 91 -0.68 -0.40 -5.99
CA THR A 91 0.09 0.04 -7.17
C THR A 91 0.89 1.32 -6.95
N ASN A 92 0.64 2.06 -5.86
CA ASN A 92 1.33 3.30 -5.54
C ASN A 92 2.24 3.15 -4.33
N LEU A 93 3.26 4.02 -4.27
CA LEU A 93 4.15 4.12 -3.11
C LEU A 93 3.41 4.58 -1.87
N SER A 94 3.84 4.05 -0.73
CA SER A 94 3.39 4.59 0.54
C SER A 94 4.12 5.88 0.90
N ASP A 95 3.53 6.70 1.76
CA ASP A 95 4.18 7.94 2.24
C ASP A 95 5.54 7.62 2.89
N ASP A 96 5.57 6.54 3.69
CA ASP A 96 6.77 6.06 4.35
C ASP A 96 7.80 5.53 3.32
N ASP A 97 7.37 4.76 2.32
CA ASP A 97 8.27 4.27 1.27
C ASP A 97 8.79 5.40 0.39
N MET A 98 7.96 6.40 0.09
CA MET A 98 8.37 7.59 -0.67
C MET A 98 9.42 8.40 0.11
N ALA A 99 9.21 8.61 1.42
CA ALA A 99 10.18 9.25 2.28
C ALA A 99 11.50 8.46 2.32
N ASN A 100 11.43 7.14 2.48
CA ASN A 100 12.62 6.28 2.47
C ASN A 100 13.37 6.32 1.12
N ILE A 101 12.67 6.39 -0.01
CA ILE A 101 13.34 6.52 -1.31
C ILE A 101 14.02 7.89 -1.42
N SER A 102 13.32 8.96 -1.04
CA SER A 102 13.85 10.33 -1.08
C SER A 102 15.07 10.49 -0.18
N ASP A 103 14.99 10.06 1.08
CA ASP A 103 16.10 10.12 2.02
C ASP A 103 17.29 9.31 1.50
N GLY A 104 17.02 8.11 0.97
CA GLY A 104 18.04 7.26 0.40
C GLY A 104 18.72 7.87 -0.83
N PHE A 105 17.99 8.66 -1.63
CA PHE A 105 18.55 9.43 -2.73
C PHE A 105 19.62 10.42 -2.25
N TYR A 106 19.29 11.21 -1.23
CA TYR A 106 20.25 12.15 -0.66
C TYR A 106 21.41 11.46 0.03
N TYR A 107 21.16 10.40 0.81
CA TYR A 107 22.23 9.65 1.47
C TYR A 107 23.24 9.05 0.48
N LEU A 108 22.77 8.51 -0.65
CA LEU A 108 23.68 7.99 -1.69
C LEU A 108 24.47 9.11 -2.39
N SER A 109 23.84 10.27 -2.63
CA SER A 109 24.54 11.43 -3.18
C SER A 109 25.60 11.96 -2.22
N ASP A 110 25.26 12.17 -0.95
CA ASP A 110 26.17 12.77 0.03
C ASP A 110 27.36 11.87 0.34
N ILE A 111 27.17 10.55 0.40
CA ILE A 111 28.30 9.62 0.57
C ILE A 111 29.16 9.52 -0.70
N GLN A 112 28.57 9.64 -1.90
CA GLN A 112 29.34 9.72 -3.14
C GLN A 112 30.22 10.97 -3.15
N ASP A 113 29.63 12.14 -2.91
CA ASP A 113 30.35 13.42 -2.85
C ASP A 113 31.49 13.37 -1.82
N THR A 114 31.23 12.75 -0.66
CA THR A 114 32.25 12.60 0.39
C THR A 114 33.38 11.65 -0.01
N LEU A 115 33.08 10.49 -0.63
CA LEU A 115 34.09 9.53 -1.08
C LEU A 115 34.95 10.11 -2.22
N GLU A 116 34.33 10.81 -3.17
CA GLU A 116 35.02 11.51 -4.24
C GLU A 116 35.92 12.63 -3.70
N GLY A 117 35.44 13.41 -2.73
CA GLY A 117 36.23 14.44 -2.07
C GLY A 117 37.41 13.91 -1.24
N ILE A 118 37.28 12.73 -0.63
CA ILE A 118 38.40 12.02 0.00
C ILE A 118 39.43 11.64 -1.05
N LYS A 119 38.99 11.11 -2.19
CA LYS A 119 39.86 10.72 -3.30
C LYS A 119 40.59 11.91 -3.92
N SER A 120 39.93 13.05 -4.09
CA SER A 120 40.55 14.28 -4.61
C SER A 120 41.37 15.05 -3.58
N LYS A 121 41.32 14.66 -2.29
CA LYS A 121 41.96 15.35 -1.14
C LYS A 121 41.46 16.78 -0.97
N GLU A 122 40.22 17.05 -1.38
CA GLU A 122 39.60 18.37 -1.34
C GLU A 122 38.83 18.65 -0.04
N ILE A 123 38.61 17.62 0.80
CA ILE A 123 37.81 17.74 2.03
C ILE A 123 38.66 17.46 3.28
N ASP A 124 38.42 18.24 4.34
CA ASP A 124 39.00 18.01 5.66
C ASP A 124 38.54 16.68 6.28
N LYS A 125 39.46 16.02 6.99
CA LYS A 125 39.24 14.68 7.55
C LYS A 125 38.16 14.67 8.63
N GLU A 126 38.11 15.67 9.49
CA GLU A 126 37.18 15.70 10.63
C GLU A 126 35.73 15.92 10.15
N SER A 127 35.54 16.86 9.21
CA SER A 127 34.26 17.11 8.57
C SER A 127 33.74 15.90 7.76
N SER A 128 34.65 15.23 7.03
CA SER A 128 34.32 14.01 6.28
C SER A 128 33.90 12.88 7.21
N GLN A 129 34.59 12.70 8.34
CA GLN A 129 34.29 11.62 9.29
C GLN A 129 32.90 11.76 9.92
N GLN A 130 32.49 12.98 10.27
CA GLN A 130 31.16 13.23 10.83
C GLN A 130 30.04 12.93 9.81
N THR A 131 30.21 13.39 8.57
CA THR A 131 29.27 13.15 7.47
C THR A 131 29.17 11.65 7.16
N ILE A 132 30.31 10.97 7.06
CA ILE A 132 30.37 9.52 6.89
C ILE A 132 29.62 8.82 8.02
N ASN A 133 29.92 9.12 9.28
CA ASN A 133 29.27 8.45 10.40
C ASN A 133 27.74 8.64 10.41
N TYR A 134 27.27 9.85 10.09
CA TYR A 134 25.85 10.14 9.95
C TYR A 134 25.22 9.32 8.82
N VAL A 135 25.77 9.41 7.61
CA VAL A 135 25.20 8.74 6.43
C VAL A 135 25.26 7.22 6.59
N LEU A 136 26.35 6.66 7.08
CA LEU A 136 26.48 5.22 7.32
C LEU A 136 25.49 4.71 8.37
N THR A 137 25.25 5.48 9.43
CA THR A 137 24.24 5.13 10.43
C THR A 137 22.84 5.15 9.81
N SER A 138 22.54 6.16 9.00
CA SER A 138 21.27 6.29 8.29
C SER A 138 21.06 5.14 7.30
N LEU A 139 22.09 4.76 6.53
CA LEU A 139 22.08 3.61 5.62
C LEU A 139 21.88 2.29 6.37
N ALA A 140 22.62 2.05 7.46
CA ALA A 140 22.45 0.85 8.28
C ALA A 140 21.03 0.74 8.88
N GLY A 141 20.40 1.88 9.16
CA GLY A 141 19.00 1.98 9.58
C GLY A 141 17.99 1.41 8.57
N TYR A 142 18.35 1.23 7.29
CA TYR A 142 17.49 0.57 6.31
C TYR A 142 17.29 -0.92 6.59
N SER A 143 18.11 -1.55 7.42
CA SER A 143 17.99 -2.97 7.80
C SER A 143 16.66 -3.32 8.48
N VAL A 144 16.01 -2.34 9.13
CA VAL A 144 14.70 -2.52 9.78
C VAL A 144 13.55 -2.00 8.93
N LYS A 145 13.83 -1.31 7.82
CA LYS A 145 12.81 -0.80 6.90
C LYS A 145 12.26 -1.95 6.07
N LYS A 146 10.94 -1.96 5.87
CA LYS A 146 10.24 -2.94 5.06
C LYS A 146 9.20 -2.24 4.20
N ALA A 147 9.11 -2.68 2.95
CA ALA A 147 8.09 -2.22 2.03
C ALA A 147 6.69 -2.38 2.63
N ASN A 148 5.80 -1.44 2.34
CA ASN A 148 4.43 -1.52 2.80
C ASN A 148 3.75 -2.82 2.31
N ARG A 149 3.16 -3.56 3.25
CA ARG A 149 2.51 -4.86 2.99
C ARG A 149 1.31 -4.78 2.05
N LEU A 150 0.74 -3.58 1.89
CA LEU A 150 -0.40 -3.35 1.01
C LEU A 150 0.01 -3.17 -0.46
N ASN A 151 1.30 -2.95 -0.74
CA ASN A 151 1.84 -2.89 -2.10
C ASN A 151 1.80 -4.28 -2.77
N THR A 152 1.88 -4.33 -4.10
CA THR A 152 2.05 -5.59 -4.83
C THR A 152 3.29 -6.38 -4.38
N ILE A 153 3.27 -7.70 -4.57
CA ILE A 153 4.41 -8.58 -4.24
C ILE A 153 5.68 -8.12 -4.97
N GLU A 154 5.56 -7.75 -6.26
CA GLU A 154 6.71 -7.28 -7.04
C GLU A 154 7.21 -5.93 -6.53
N GLY A 155 6.32 -4.98 -6.23
CA GLY A 155 6.70 -3.69 -5.64
C GLY A 155 7.39 -3.85 -4.29
N GLN A 156 6.88 -4.75 -3.43
CA GLN A 156 7.54 -5.10 -2.17
C GLN A 156 8.92 -5.71 -2.40
N ARG A 157 9.08 -6.58 -3.41
CA ARG A 157 10.36 -7.20 -3.74
C ARG A 157 11.39 -6.16 -4.19
N VAL A 158 11.00 -5.23 -5.06
CA VAL A 158 11.86 -4.14 -5.55
C VAL A 158 12.32 -3.25 -4.38
N LEU A 159 11.38 -2.79 -3.55
CA LEU A 159 11.69 -1.93 -2.40
C LEU A 159 12.58 -2.62 -1.38
N ASN A 160 12.24 -3.84 -0.97
CA ASN A 160 13.03 -4.56 0.03
C ASN A 160 14.44 -4.88 -0.50
N LYS A 161 14.60 -5.14 -1.80
CA LYS A 161 15.92 -5.32 -2.40
C LYS A 161 16.76 -4.05 -2.32
N TYR A 162 16.16 -2.89 -2.62
CA TYR A 162 16.82 -1.60 -2.46
C TYR A 162 17.17 -1.31 -1.00
N TYR A 163 16.24 -1.49 -0.06
CA TYR A 163 16.51 -1.25 1.37
C TYR A 163 17.60 -2.15 1.93
N ASN A 164 17.61 -3.43 1.55
CA ASN A 164 18.67 -4.35 1.94
C ASN A 164 20.03 -3.92 1.37
N ALA A 165 20.08 -3.52 0.10
CA ALA A 165 21.31 -3.04 -0.53
C ALA A 165 21.85 -1.76 0.15
N MET A 166 20.97 -0.84 0.53
CA MET A 166 21.33 0.36 1.33
C MET A 166 21.95 -0.02 2.68
N ALA A 167 21.33 -0.97 3.38
CA ALA A 167 21.83 -1.45 4.67
C ALA A 167 23.20 -2.13 4.54
N GLU A 168 23.36 -3.00 3.53
CA GLU A 168 24.63 -3.68 3.25
C GLU A 168 25.74 -2.67 2.91
N LEU A 169 25.45 -1.65 2.10
CA LEU A 169 26.41 -0.58 1.78
C LEU A 169 26.86 0.16 3.04
N GLY A 170 25.92 0.58 3.89
CA GLY A 170 26.24 1.25 5.14
C GLY A 170 27.16 0.41 6.04
N LEU A 171 26.87 -0.90 6.17
CA LEU A 171 27.70 -1.83 6.94
C LEU A 171 29.06 -2.08 6.30
N ASN A 172 29.14 -2.18 4.97
CA ASN A 172 30.39 -2.40 4.24
C ASN A 172 31.35 -1.23 4.38
N ILE A 173 30.89 -0.01 4.12
CA ILE A 173 31.71 1.20 4.23
C ILE A 173 32.09 1.42 5.71
N SER A 174 31.18 1.18 6.65
CA SER A 174 31.46 1.30 8.09
C SER A 174 32.65 0.44 8.53
N ARG A 175 32.73 -0.81 8.04
CA ARG A 175 33.87 -1.71 8.31
C ARG A 175 35.20 -1.20 7.76
N LYS A 176 35.17 -0.36 6.72
CA LYS A 176 36.37 0.19 6.05
C LYS A 176 36.67 1.62 6.46
N SER A 177 35.80 2.26 7.25
CA SER A 177 35.81 3.69 7.58
C SER A 177 37.13 4.21 8.16
N ILE A 178 37.85 3.38 8.93
CA ILE A 178 39.16 3.73 9.53
C ILE A 178 40.24 3.94 8.45
N ASN A 179 40.16 3.17 7.36
CA ASN A 179 41.19 3.14 6.32
C ASN A 179 40.81 3.94 5.06
N LEU A 180 39.61 4.55 5.02
CA LEU A 180 39.14 5.34 3.87
C LEU A 180 40.07 6.51 3.53
N PHE A 181 40.73 7.10 4.54
CA PHE A 181 41.61 8.26 4.35
C PHE A 181 43.07 7.89 4.07
N THR A 182 43.43 6.61 4.17
CA THR A 182 44.82 6.15 4.09
C THR A 182 45.07 5.22 2.92
N ASP A 183 44.01 4.64 2.33
CA ASP A 183 44.11 3.64 1.27
C ASP A 183 43.06 3.94 0.18
N GLU A 184 43.54 4.43 -0.95
CA GLU A 184 42.71 4.77 -2.13
C GLU A 184 41.97 3.54 -2.68
N GLY A 185 42.51 2.33 -2.51
CA GLY A 185 41.85 1.09 -2.94
C GLY A 185 40.55 0.81 -2.17
N ASN A 186 40.47 1.20 -0.90
CA ASN A 186 39.24 1.08 -0.12
C ASN A 186 38.18 2.08 -0.60
N VAL A 187 38.58 3.27 -1.03
CA VAL A 187 37.65 4.28 -1.58
C VAL A 187 37.06 3.79 -2.90
N ASP A 188 37.90 3.26 -3.80
CA ASP A 188 37.45 2.73 -5.09
C ASP A 188 36.47 1.55 -4.93
N GLU A 189 36.73 0.64 -3.99
CA GLU A 189 35.81 -0.46 -3.70
C GLU A 189 34.48 0.04 -3.14
N CYS A 190 34.51 1.06 -2.26
CA CYS A 190 33.29 1.68 -1.73
C CYS A 190 32.47 2.38 -2.81
N LEU A 191 33.12 3.09 -3.74
CA LEU A 191 32.47 3.70 -4.90
C LEU A 191 31.84 2.64 -5.82
N SER A 192 32.51 1.51 -6.03
CA SER A 192 31.96 0.39 -6.80
C SER A 192 30.72 -0.23 -6.13
N ASP A 193 30.74 -0.42 -4.81
CA ASP A 193 29.58 -0.91 -4.08
C ASP A 193 28.42 0.09 -4.12
N LEU A 194 28.71 1.39 -4.02
CA LEU A 194 27.74 2.47 -4.14
C LEU A 194 27.04 2.43 -5.50
N GLU A 195 27.78 2.27 -6.59
CA GLU A 195 27.22 2.19 -7.95
C GLU A 195 26.22 1.02 -8.08
N LYS A 196 26.54 -0.13 -7.48
CA LYS A 196 25.62 -1.29 -7.44
C LYS A 196 24.31 -0.94 -6.73
N VAL A 197 24.37 -0.18 -5.64
CA VAL A 197 23.16 0.26 -4.92
C VAL A 197 22.37 1.29 -5.74
N GLN A 198 23.04 2.21 -6.42
CA GLN A 198 22.39 3.16 -7.33
C GLN A 198 21.67 2.47 -8.50
N ILE A 199 22.12 1.30 -8.96
CA ILE A 199 21.36 0.48 -9.92
C ILE A 199 20.03 0.01 -9.31
N TYR A 200 20.01 -0.41 -8.04
CA TYR A 200 18.76 -0.78 -7.36
C TYR A 200 17.86 0.43 -7.09
N GLN A 201 18.44 1.58 -6.78
CA GLN A 201 17.70 2.83 -6.66
C GLN A 201 17.01 3.19 -7.99
N ARG A 202 17.75 3.22 -9.11
CA ARG A 202 17.19 3.49 -10.45
C ARG A 202 16.05 2.54 -10.79
N LYS A 203 16.25 1.23 -10.58
CA LYS A 203 15.18 0.23 -10.76
C LYS A 203 13.94 0.51 -9.91
N THR A 204 14.13 1.02 -8.70
CA THR A 204 13.03 1.39 -7.80
C THR A 204 12.30 2.63 -8.32
N LEU A 205 13.05 3.67 -8.70
CA LEU A 205 12.48 4.89 -9.29
C LEU A 205 11.71 4.57 -10.58
N ASP A 206 12.28 3.76 -11.47
CA ASP A 206 11.64 3.34 -12.73
C ASP A 206 10.36 2.55 -12.48
N PHE A 207 10.40 1.58 -11.55
CA PHE A 207 9.25 0.74 -11.24
C PHE A 207 8.06 1.57 -10.73
N PHE A 208 8.33 2.56 -9.87
CA PHE A 208 7.31 3.45 -9.34
C PHE A 208 7.12 4.74 -10.15
N LYS A 209 7.81 4.88 -11.27
CA LYS A 209 7.77 6.06 -12.16
C LYS A 209 8.02 7.37 -11.41
N ILE A 210 8.98 7.36 -10.47
CA ILE A 210 9.42 8.57 -9.78
C ILE A 210 10.39 9.31 -10.68
N ASP A 211 10.15 10.59 -10.90
CA ASP A 211 11.07 11.47 -11.59
C ASP A 211 12.28 11.80 -10.71
N SER A 212 13.47 11.34 -11.10
CA SER A 212 14.72 11.62 -10.38
C SER A 212 15.05 13.11 -10.39
N SER A 213 14.71 13.84 -11.45
CA SER A 213 14.94 15.30 -11.54
C SER A 213 14.08 16.06 -10.52
N ALA A 214 12.92 15.53 -10.15
CA ALA A 214 12.09 16.10 -9.08
C ALA A 214 12.69 15.89 -7.68
N LEU A 215 13.55 14.89 -7.50
CA LEU A 215 14.31 14.66 -6.26
C LEU A 215 15.54 15.57 -6.22
N GLU A 216 16.26 15.70 -7.34
CA GLU A 216 17.42 16.60 -7.44
C GLU A 216 17.06 18.07 -7.18
N ALA A 217 15.91 18.53 -7.68
CA ALA A 217 15.42 19.91 -7.47
C ALA A 217 15.01 20.24 -6.02
N LYS A 218 14.95 19.24 -5.13
CA LYS A 218 14.58 19.38 -3.73
C LYS A 218 15.77 19.25 -2.76
N LYS A 219 16.99 19.02 -3.28
CA LYS A 219 18.24 19.13 -2.50
C LYS A 219 18.44 20.59 -2.07
#